data_AF-A0A7Y8IV10-F1
#
_entry.id   AF-A0A7Y8IV10-F1
#
_cell.length_a   1.000
_cell.length_b   1.000
_cell.length_c   1.000
_cell.angle_alpha   90.00
_cell.angle_beta   90.00
_cell.angle_gamma   90.00
#
_symmetry.space_group_name_H-M   'P 1'
#
loop_
_entity.id
_entity.type
_entity.pdbx_description
1 polymer ?
#
loop_
_entity_poly.entity_id
_entity_poly.type
_entity_poly.pdbx_seq_one_letter_code
_entity_poly.pdbx_strand_id
1 'polypeptide(L)'
;MMTRWFLILWGFFFSVMISVPSTGEEISTLIKKVSPSFIAILTYDQEGRLLSEGKGFFISREGDVITNRHLLEGASRAEIKASDGMLYPVTRVVTEDKEADLIRLSVEIPPGTVHPLAISTVLLQLGERVMVIDTSKPEKPGKGGVISGLWEIPDFGKGIQISTSLSSVCAGNPVISMNGQVIGVIISRTIEGHPFHFILTSERIARFKPTKGKTLTEWGGRREEVAEALYAKGFPFLWKEEYKKALFYFEEAVKKNPRYAQAYFQIGYCHAQLGRYKKAVKAYEEAIHI
;
A
#
# COMPACT_ATOMS: atom_id res chain seq x y z
N MET A 1 71.94 11.67 -56.73
CA MET A 1 71.02 12.77 -56.38
C MET A 1 69.60 12.20 -56.45
N MET A 2 69.09 11.70 -55.32
CA MET A 2 67.78 11.05 -55.20
C MET A 2 67.13 11.55 -53.91
N THR A 3 66.08 12.36 -54.01
CA THR A 3 65.31 12.87 -52.87
C THR A 3 63.95 12.20 -52.85
N ARG A 4 63.75 11.31 -51.87
CA ARG A 4 62.45 10.72 -51.53
C ARG A 4 61.63 11.72 -50.72
N TRP A 5 60.44 12.05 -51.19
CA TRP A 5 59.45 12.84 -50.43
C TRP A 5 58.64 11.91 -49.53
N PHE A 6 58.64 12.18 -48.21
CA PHE A 6 57.72 11.56 -47.25
C PHE A 6 56.48 12.45 -47.11
N LEU A 7 55.33 11.98 -47.57
CA LEU A 7 54.02 12.55 -47.26
C LEU A 7 53.59 12.06 -45.87
N ILE A 8 53.61 12.96 -44.88
CA ILE A 8 53.06 12.69 -43.55
C ILE A 8 51.59 13.11 -43.57
N LEU A 9 50.68 12.14 -43.62
CA LEU A 9 49.25 12.35 -43.39
C LEU A 9 49.02 12.62 -41.89
N TRP A 10 48.71 13.87 -41.55
CA TRP A 10 48.18 14.22 -40.23
C TRP A 10 46.71 13.79 -40.14
N GLY A 11 46.45 12.60 -39.62
CA GLY A 11 45.12 12.19 -39.22
C GLY A 11 44.70 12.92 -37.94
N PHE A 12 43.82 13.92 -38.05
CA PHE A 12 43.13 14.50 -36.90
C PHE A 12 42.16 13.47 -36.32
N PHE A 13 42.56 12.76 -35.28
CA PHE A 13 41.65 11.96 -34.45
C PHE A 13 40.84 12.91 -33.56
N PHE A 14 39.61 13.25 -33.99
CA PHE A 14 38.62 13.89 -33.12
C PHE A 14 38.13 12.84 -32.12
N SER A 15 38.78 12.77 -30.96
CA SER A 15 38.29 12.02 -29.81
C SER A 15 37.02 12.68 -29.28
N VAL A 16 35.86 12.12 -29.60
CA VAL A 16 34.61 12.47 -28.93
C VAL A 16 34.69 11.86 -27.54
N MET A 17 35.10 12.67 -26.57
CA MET A 17 35.00 12.33 -25.14
C MET A 17 33.52 12.24 -24.77
N ILE A 18 32.96 11.03 -24.81
CA ILE A 18 31.65 10.75 -24.22
C ILE A 18 31.86 10.80 -22.70
N SER A 19 31.47 11.91 -22.08
CA SER A 19 31.47 12.04 -20.62
C SER A 19 30.47 11.06 -20.04
N VAL A 20 30.95 9.96 -19.47
CA VAL A 20 30.11 9.04 -18.69
C VAL A 20 29.71 9.78 -17.40
N PRO A 21 28.41 9.95 -17.11
CA PRO A 21 27.98 10.65 -15.91
C PRO A 21 28.52 9.96 -14.67
N SER A 22 28.93 10.76 -13.69
CA SER A 22 29.43 10.21 -12.44
C SER A 22 28.29 9.53 -11.67
N THR A 23 28.62 8.51 -10.86
CA THR A 23 27.65 7.78 -10.04
C THR A 23 26.74 8.70 -9.19
N GLY A 24 27.24 9.85 -8.74
CA GLY A 24 26.45 10.82 -7.97
C GLY A 24 25.44 11.61 -8.81
N GLU A 25 25.78 11.89 -10.06
CA GLU A 25 24.94 12.63 -11.00
C GLU A 25 23.76 11.79 -11.49
N GLU A 26 24.00 10.49 -11.73
CA GLU A 26 22.95 9.52 -12.06
C GLU A 26 21.92 9.41 -10.92
N ILE A 27 22.38 9.31 -9.67
CA ILE A 27 21.51 9.20 -8.48
C ILE A 27 20.67 10.48 -8.32
N SER A 28 21.28 11.65 -8.43
CA SER A 28 20.57 12.94 -8.32
C SER A 28 19.48 13.07 -9.39
N THR A 29 19.80 12.67 -10.62
CA THR A 29 18.86 12.67 -11.75
C THR A 29 17.71 11.70 -11.51
N LEU A 30 18.01 10.49 -11.03
CA LEU A 30 17.00 9.50 -10.70
C LEU A 30 16.05 10.01 -9.60
N ILE A 31 16.58 10.57 -8.51
CA ILE A 31 15.76 11.14 -7.42
C ILE A 31 14.82 12.20 -7.99
N LYS A 32 15.34 13.18 -8.72
CA LYS A 32 14.51 14.25 -9.32
C LYS A 32 13.40 13.69 -10.23
N LYS A 33 13.70 12.64 -10.99
CA LYS A 33 12.74 11.97 -11.88
C LYS A 33 11.60 11.30 -11.11
N VAL A 34 11.91 10.61 -10.00
CA VAL A 34 10.91 9.78 -9.32
C VAL A 34 10.24 10.48 -8.14
N SER A 35 10.85 11.48 -7.51
CA SER A 35 10.32 12.18 -6.34
C SER A 35 8.88 12.69 -6.49
N PRO A 36 8.44 13.21 -7.65
CA PRO A 36 7.05 13.63 -7.83
C PRO A 36 6.01 12.52 -7.70
N SER A 37 6.44 11.26 -7.73
CA SER A 37 5.59 10.07 -7.62
C SER A 37 5.24 9.71 -6.18
N PHE A 38 5.96 10.27 -5.20
CA PHE A 38 5.80 9.98 -3.78
C PHE A 38 4.81 10.93 -3.15
N ILE A 39 4.01 10.42 -2.24
CA ILE A 39 2.92 11.15 -1.59
C ILE A 39 2.91 10.89 -0.08
N ALA A 40 2.31 11.81 0.66
CA ALA A 40 1.88 11.54 2.03
C ALA A 40 0.41 11.14 2.02
N ILE A 41 0.04 10.17 2.87
CA ILE A 41 -1.35 9.78 3.12
C ILE A 41 -1.75 10.34 4.47
N LEU A 42 -2.88 11.03 4.54
CA LEU A 42 -3.44 11.59 5.77
C LEU A 42 -4.82 10.97 5.97
N THR A 43 -5.07 10.39 7.14
CA THR A 43 -6.38 9.82 7.48
C THR A 43 -7.00 10.53 8.67
N TYR A 44 -8.32 10.62 8.68
CA TYR A 44 -9.09 11.39 9.65
C TYR A 44 -10.18 10.53 10.29
N ASP A 45 -10.48 10.78 11.57
CA ASP A 45 -11.61 10.17 12.28
C ASP A 45 -12.96 10.81 11.89
N GLN A 46 -14.06 10.42 12.53
CA GLN A 46 -15.40 10.95 12.22
C GLN A 46 -15.56 12.42 12.65
N GLU A 47 -14.78 12.89 13.61
CA GLU A 47 -14.76 14.28 14.06
C GLU A 47 -13.84 15.16 13.20
N GLY A 48 -13.17 14.59 12.19
CA GLY A 48 -12.26 15.30 11.29
C GLY A 48 -10.86 15.54 11.88
N ARG A 49 -10.50 14.87 12.99
CA ARG A 49 -9.16 14.94 13.56
C ARG A 49 -8.22 14.00 12.83
N LEU A 50 -6.96 14.41 12.67
CA LEU A 50 -5.94 13.59 12.05
C LEU A 50 -5.70 12.33 12.89
N LEU A 51 -5.94 11.17 12.29
CA LEU A 51 -5.81 9.85 12.91
C LEU A 51 -4.43 9.25 12.65
N SER A 52 -3.96 9.31 11.40
CA SER A 52 -2.64 8.82 11.03
C SER A 52 -2.06 9.56 9.83
N GLU A 53 -0.73 9.55 9.74
CA GLU A 53 0.01 9.96 8.55
C GLU A 53 0.91 8.79 8.12
N GLY A 54 0.96 8.53 6.82
CA GLY A 54 1.87 7.56 6.24
C GLY A 54 2.38 8.00 4.87
N LYS A 55 3.07 7.09 4.19
CA LYS A 55 3.65 7.34 2.87
C LYS A 55 3.07 6.40 1.83
N GLY A 56 3.15 6.81 0.58
CA GLY A 56 2.71 6.02 -0.56
C GLY A 56 3.27 6.56 -1.86
N PHE A 57 2.87 5.95 -2.96
CA PHE A 57 3.32 6.34 -4.29
C PHE A 57 2.28 6.02 -5.36
N PHE A 58 2.29 6.79 -6.44
CA PHE A 58 1.43 6.55 -7.60
C PHE A 58 1.91 5.34 -8.41
N ILE A 59 0.95 4.53 -8.88
CA ILE A 59 1.19 3.35 -9.74
C ILE A 59 0.45 3.40 -11.07
N SER A 60 -0.50 4.34 -11.25
CA SER A 60 -1.22 4.49 -12.52
C SER A 60 -1.48 5.96 -12.84
N ARG A 61 -1.76 6.27 -14.12
CA ARG A 61 -2.01 7.63 -14.60
C ARG A 61 -3.37 8.18 -14.16
N GLU A 62 -4.26 7.27 -13.77
CA GLU A 62 -5.60 7.55 -13.28
C GLU A 62 -5.62 8.00 -11.81
N GLY A 63 -4.46 8.03 -11.14
CA GLY A 63 -4.34 8.49 -9.75
C GLY A 63 -4.35 7.36 -8.71
N ASP A 64 -4.22 6.10 -9.15
CA ASP A 64 -4.15 4.99 -8.20
C ASP A 64 -2.80 4.94 -7.47
N VAL A 65 -2.85 4.68 -6.17
CA VAL A 65 -1.70 4.71 -5.26
C VAL A 65 -1.58 3.43 -4.46
N ILE A 66 -0.36 3.10 -4.04
CA ILE A 66 -0.06 2.04 -3.08
C ILE A 66 0.39 2.65 -1.76
N THR A 67 -0.11 2.10 -0.66
CA THR A 67 0.31 2.44 0.70
C THR A 67 0.05 1.26 1.66
N ASN A 68 0.18 1.48 2.96
CA ASN A 68 -0.14 0.49 3.98
C ASN A 68 -1.64 0.48 4.32
N ARG A 69 -2.18 -0.72 4.54
CA ARG A 69 -3.59 -0.93 4.83
C ARG A 69 -3.98 -0.34 6.20
N HIS A 70 -3.12 -0.49 7.21
CA HIS A 70 -3.40 -0.06 8.58
C HIS A 70 -3.65 1.45 8.71
N LEU A 71 -3.13 2.28 7.79
CA LEU A 71 -3.35 3.73 7.81
C LEU A 71 -4.83 4.10 7.69
N LEU A 72 -5.62 3.26 7.03
CA LEU A 72 -7.06 3.48 6.86
C LEU A 72 -7.89 2.83 7.98
N GLU A 73 -7.28 2.07 8.89
CA GLU A 73 -8.04 1.43 9.97
C GLU A 73 -8.67 2.45 10.90
N GLY A 74 -10.00 2.47 10.91
CA GLY A 74 -10.78 3.39 11.72
C GLY A 74 -10.98 4.78 11.11
N ALA A 75 -10.37 5.06 9.96
CA ALA A 75 -10.53 6.31 9.24
C ALA A 75 -11.95 6.46 8.67
N SER A 76 -12.52 7.66 8.79
CA SER A 76 -13.76 8.06 8.11
C SER A 76 -13.47 8.68 6.74
N ARG A 77 -12.31 9.35 6.61
CA ARG A 77 -11.83 10.04 5.41
C ARG A 77 -10.32 9.83 5.27
N ALA A 78 -9.86 9.78 4.04
CA ALA A 78 -8.44 9.80 3.71
C ALA A 78 -8.16 10.76 2.55
N GLU A 79 -7.02 11.42 2.61
CA GLU A 79 -6.52 12.36 1.62
C GLU A 79 -5.06 12.06 1.34
N ILE A 80 -4.58 12.47 0.17
CA ILE A 80 -3.18 12.38 -0.20
C ILE A 80 -2.62 13.77 -0.44
N LYS A 81 -1.39 14.01 0.04
CA LYS A 81 -0.62 15.22 -0.29
C LYS A 81 0.35 14.89 -1.42
N ALA A 82 0.12 15.49 -2.59
CA ALA A 82 0.97 15.31 -3.76
C ALA A 82 2.18 16.25 -3.75
N SER A 83 3.03 16.14 -4.78
CA SER A 83 4.28 16.91 -4.90
C SER A 83 4.06 18.41 -5.18
N ASP A 84 2.88 18.78 -5.66
CA ASP A 84 2.42 20.18 -5.75
C ASP A 84 2.03 20.79 -4.40
N GLY A 85 2.03 19.98 -3.33
CA GLY A 85 1.67 20.38 -1.98
C GLY A 85 0.17 20.39 -1.68
N MET A 86 -0.68 20.09 -2.67
CA MET A 86 -2.13 20.08 -2.53
C MET A 86 -2.66 18.76 -1.98
N LEU A 87 -3.84 18.82 -1.37
CA LEU A 87 -4.55 17.66 -0.83
C LEU A 87 -5.62 17.19 -1.82
N TYR A 88 -5.65 15.89 -2.08
CA TYR A 88 -6.63 15.25 -2.95
C TYR A 88 -7.33 14.10 -2.21
N PRO A 89 -8.66 13.96 -2.35
CA PRO A 89 -9.41 12.96 -1.61
C PRO A 89 -9.16 11.55 -2.17
N VAL A 90 -8.97 10.60 -1.25
CA VAL A 90 -9.06 9.17 -1.57
C VAL A 90 -10.53 8.83 -1.74
N THR A 91 -10.92 8.37 -2.92
CA THR A 91 -12.32 8.08 -3.23
C THR A 91 -12.67 6.62 -2.95
N ARG A 92 -11.72 5.70 -3.20
CA ARG A 92 -11.99 4.25 -3.16
C ARG A 92 -10.80 3.44 -2.68
N VAL A 93 -11.10 2.35 -1.97
CA VAL A 93 -10.24 1.19 -1.78
C VAL A 93 -10.44 0.25 -2.97
N VAL A 94 -9.46 0.15 -3.85
CA VAL A 94 -9.53 -0.65 -5.08
C VAL A 94 -9.32 -2.14 -4.78
N THR A 95 -8.30 -2.45 -3.97
CA THR A 95 -7.99 -3.80 -3.50
C THR A 95 -7.05 -3.73 -2.31
N GLU A 96 -6.98 -4.78 -1.51
CA GLU A 96 -6.09 -4.89 -0.36
C GLU A 96 -5.37 -6.24 -0.32
N ASP A 97 -4.24 -6.26 0.37
CA ASP A 97 -3.55 -7.46 0.83
C ASP A 97 -3.37 -7.33 2.34
N LYS A 98 -4.26 -8.01 3.06
CA LYS A 98 -4.34 -7.96 4.53
C LYS A 98 -3.07 -8.52 5.17
N GLU A 99 -2.51 -9.57 4.58
CA GLU A 99 -1.33 -10.25 5.09
C GLU A 99 -0.07 -9.41 4.92
N ALA A 100 0.08 -8.70 3.80
CA ALA A 100 1.20 -7.78 3.59
C ALA A 100 1.01 -6.41 4.25
N ASP A 101 -0.21 -6.10 4.73
CA ASP A 101 -0.57 -4.74 5.14
C ASP A 101 -0.36 -3.74 3.99
N LEU A 102 -0.82 -4.10 2.78
CA LEU A 102 -0.76 -3.26 1.58
C LEU A 102 -2.16 -2.98 1.04
N ILE A 103 -2.37 -1.80 0.46
CA ILE A 103 -3.65 -1.40 -0.10
C ILE A 103 -3.45 -0.55 -1.36
N ARG A 104 -4.30 -0.78 -2.37
CA ARG A 104 -4.44 0.08 -3.55
C ARG A 104 -5.62 1.00 -3.35
N LEU A 105 -5.38 2.30 -3.47
CA LEU A 105 -6.40 3.34 -3.34
C LEU A 105 -6.54 4.08 -4.66
N SER A 106 -7.74 4.58 -4.93
CA SER A 106 -8.02 5.48 -6.04
C SER A 106 -8.21 6.89 -5.52
N VAL A 107 -7.63 7.86 -6.20
CA VAL A 107 -7.60 9.28 -5.80
C VAL A 107 -8.22 10.09 -6.93
N GLU A 108 -9.09 11.04 -6.57
CA GLU A 108 -9.56 12.03 -7.52
C GLU A 108 -8.52 13.15 -7.65
N ILE A 109 -7.71 13.08 -8.71
CA ILE A 109 -6.58 13.99 -8.93
C ILE A 109 -6.45 14.31 -10.42
N PRO A 110 -6.08 15.56 -10.79
CA PRO A 110 -5.85 15.91 -12.18
C PRO A 110 -4.70 15.07 -12.80
N PRO A 111 -4.87 14.54 -14.03
CA PRO A 111 -3.84 13.70 -14.67
C PRO A 111 -2.47 14.37 -14.82
N GLY A 112 -2.41 15.70 -14.86
CA GLY A 112 -1.15 16.47 -14.96
C GLY A 112 -0.31 16.46 -13.69
N THR A 113 -0.90 16.13 -12.53
CA THR A 113 -0.22 16.07 -11.22
C THR A 113 0.30 14.64 -10.93
N VAL A 114 -0.19 13.65 -11.66
CA VAL A 114 0.11 12.24 -11.40
C VAL A 114 1.39 11.80 -12.12
N HIS A 115 2.35 11.31 -11.35
CA HIS A 115 3.59 10.75 -11.85
C HIS A 115 3.72 9.30 -11.37
N PRO A 116 3.24 8.31 -12.14
CA PRO A 116 3.25 6.92 -11.68
C PRO A 116 4.62 6.26 -11.86
N LEU A 117 4.99 5.41 -10.90
CA LEU A 117 6.15 4.54 -11.03
C LEU A 117 5.78 3.23 -11.73
N ALA A 118 6.60 2.81 -12.68
CA ALA A 118 6.46 1.51 -13.31
C ALA A 118 6.84 0.39 -12.33
N ILE A 119 6.01 -0.64 -12.25
CA ILE A 119 6.27 -1.83 -11.43
C ILE A 119 7.18 -2.77 -12.22
N SER A 120 8.31 -3.17 -11.66
CA SER A 120 9.22 -4.13 -12.29
C SER A 120 8.63 -5.53 -12.25
N THR A 121 8.76 -6.25 -13.35
CA THR A 121 8.49 -7.70 -13.45
C THR A 121 9.75 -8.50 -13.77
N VAL A 122 10.91 -7.84 -13.75
CA VAL A 122 12.20 -8.45 -14.05
C VAL A 122 12.67 -9.25 -12.83
N LEU A 123 13.26 -10.41 -13.09
CA LEU A 123 13.85 -11.25 -12.05
C LEU A 123 15.05 -10.51 -11.41
N LEU A 124 14.97 -10.33 -10.09
CA LEU A 124 15.99 -9.62 -9.31
C LEU A 124 17.25 -10.47 -9.12
N GLN A 125 18.41 -9.81 -9.08
CA GLN A 125 19.70 -10.46 -8.84
C GLN A 125 20.43 -9.87 -7.63
N LEU A 126 21.19 -10.71 -6.92
CA LEU A 126 22.06 -10.26 -5.84
C LEU A 126 23.11 -9.28 -6.37
N GLY A 127 23.41 -8.24 -5.60
CA GLY A 127 24.36 -7.18 -5.98
C GLY A 127 23.76 -6.07 -6.84
N GLU A 128 22.53 -6.21 -7.34
CA GLU A 128 21.86 -5.13 -8.06
C GLU A 128 21.72 -3.88 -7.20
N ARG A 129 22.01 -2.73 -7.80
CA ARG A 129 21.92 -1.43 -7.12
C ARG A 129 20.47 -0.98 -7.03
N VAL A 130 20.11 -0.50 -5.84
CA VAL A 130 18.76 -0.08 -5.50
C VAL A 130 18.80 1.24 -4.74
N MET A 131 17.65 1.91 -4.69
CA MET A 131 17.50 3.12 -3.93
C MET A 131 16.20 3.10 -3.13
N VAL A 132 16.30 3.59 -1.90
CA VAL A 132 15.16 3.88 -1.03
C VAL A 132 15.06 5.38 -0.93
N ILE A 133 13.88 5.92 -1.24
CA ILE A 133 13.63 7.35 -1.09
C ILE A 133 12.87 7.61 0.20
N ASP A 134 13.35 8.58 0.96
CA ASP A 134 12.79 9.08 2.21
C ASP A 134 12.44 10.56 2.03
N THR A 135 11.18 10.83 1.72
CA THR A 135 10.67 12.19 1.50
C THR A 135 10.59 13.01 2.78
N SER A 136 10.78 12.41 3.96
CA SER A 136 10.84 13.15 5.23
C SER A 136 12.16 13.91 5.42
N LYS A 137 13.20 13.56 4.65
CA LYS A 137 14.54 14.16 4.73
C LYS A 137 14.89 14.85 3.40
N PRO A 138 14.33 16.04 3.12
CA PRO A 138 14.51 16.71 1.83
C PRO A 138 15.97 17.02 1.49
N GLU A 139 16.85 17.15 2.48
CA GLU A 139 18.28 17.41 2.26
C GLU A 139 19.06 16.18 1.78
N LYS A 140 18.59 14.97 2.11
CA LYS A 140 19.17 13.69 1.66
C LYS A 140 18.05 12.69 1.38
N PRO A 141 17.29 12.91 0.29
CA PRO A 141 16.03 12.22 0.06
C PRO A 141 16.22 10.77 -0.38
N GLY A 142 17.44 10.32 -0.70
CA GLY A 142 17.72 8.96 -1.17
C GLY A 142 18.83 8.27 -0.37
N LYS A 143 18.61 7.00 -0.02
CA LYS A 143 19.62 6.08 0.48
C LYS A 143 19.86 5.00 -0.57
N GLY A 144 21.09 4.96 -1.10
CA GLY A 144 21.52 3.89 -2.01
C GLY A 144 21.89 2.61 -1.27
N GLY A 145 21.71 1.48 -1.94
CA GLY A 145 22.07 0.15 -1.44
C GLY A 145 22.25 -0.86 -2.57
N VAL A 146 22.46 -2.10 -2.18
CA VAL A 146 22.43 -3.26 -3.08
C VAL A 146 21.51 -4.34 -2.53
N ILE A 147 20.97 -5.18 -3.39
CA ILE A 147 20.26 -6.40 -2.99
C ILE A 147 21.30 -7.35 -2.37
N SER A 148 21.20 -7.60 -1.07
CA SER A 148 22.09 -8.48 -0.31
C SER A 148 21.50 -9.87 -0.04
N GLY A 149 20.18 -10.03 -0.24
CA GLY A 149 19.51 -11.31 -0.06
C GLY A 149 18.13 -11.33 -0.71
N LEU A 150 17.69 -12.52 -1.09
CA LEU A 150 16.35 -12.81 -1.56
C LEU A 150 15.83 -14.00 -0.73
N TRP A 151 14.59 -13.92 -0.29
CA TRP A 151 13.97 -14.95 0.53
C TRP A 151 12.52 -15.15 0.11
N GLU A 152 11.99 -16.31 0.45
CA GLU A 152 10.59 -16.66 0.19
C GLU A 152 10.03 -17.37 1.41
N ILE A 153 8.86 -16.92 1.84
CA ILE A 153 8.08 -17.58 2.88
C ILE A 153 6.89 -18.24 2.18
N PRO A 154 6.66 -19.55 2.37
CA PRO A 154 5.49 -20.22 1.80
C PRO A 154 4.19 -19.46 2.11
N ASP A 155 3.31 -19.37 1.11
CA ASP A 155 2.01 -18.68 1.13
C ASP A 155 2.07 -17.14 1.31
N PHE A 156 3.09 -16.61 1.97
CA PHE A 156 3.30 -15.17 2.12
C PHE A 156 4.05 -14.57 0.91
N GLY A 157 5.00 -15.30 0.32
CA GLY A 157 5.72 -14.91 -0.89
C GLY A 157 7.12 -14.35 -0.64
N LYS A 158 7.65 -13.68 -1.68
CA LYS A 158 9.06 -13.31 -1.79
C LYS A 158 9.36 -11.93 -1.23
N GLY A 159 10.51 -11.80 -0.59
CA GLY A 159 11.05 -10.53 -0.14
C GLY A 159 12.53 -10.31 -0.44
N ILE A 160 12.95 -9.09 -0.20
CA ILE A 160 14.25 -8.54 -0.58
C ILE A 160 14.95 -8.07 0.71
N GLN A 161 16.21 -8.44 0.85
CA GLN A 161 17.12 -7.84 1.81
C GLN A 161 18.08 -6.91 1.07
N ILE A 162 18.31 -5.73 1.63
CA ILE A 162 19.24 -4.75 1.06
C ILE A 162 20.32 -4.40 2.08
N SER A 163 21.46 -3.88 1.60
CA SER A 163 22.56 -3.44 2.46
C SER A 163 22.29 -2.16 3.26
N THR A 164 21.20 -1.45 2.94
CA THR A 164 20.83 -0.18 3.56
C THR A 164 19.90 -0.37 4.75
N SER A 165 20.20 0.29 5.87
CA SER A 165 19.33 0.30 7.04
C SER A 165 18.01 1.02 6.78
N LEU A 166 16.91 0.34 7.08
CA LEU A 166 15.54 0.85 7.03
C LEU A 166 15.08 1.32 8.40
N SER A 167 14.06 2.18 8.40
CA SER A 167 13.37 2.66 9.60
C SER A 167 11.86 2.67 9.36
N SER A 168 11.08 2.71 10.43
CA SER A 168 9.60 2.72 10.36
C SER A 168 9.02 3.84 9.51
N VAL A 169 9.69 5.00 9.46
CA VAL A 169 9.30 6.16 8.63
C VAL A 169 9.26 5.83 7.13
N CYS A 170 10.00 4.82 6.69
CA CYS A 170 10.03 4.41 5.28
C CYS A 170 8.91 3.42 4.92
N ALA A 171 8.08 2.97 5.86
CA ALA A 171 6.98 2.06 5.57
C ALA A 171 6.02 2.68 4.54
N GLY A 172 5.62 1.88 3.56
CA GLY A 172 4.79 2.32 2.44
C GLY A 172 5.59 2.88 1.25
N ASN A 173 6.88 3.20 1.43
CA ASN A 173 7.71 3.66 0.32
C ASN A 173 8.13 2.50 -0.60
N PRO A 174 8.24 2.75 -1.91
CA PRO A 174 8.81 1.81 -2.84
C PRO A 174 10.34 1.75 -2.69
N VAL A 175 10.89 0.57 -2.94
CA VAL A 175 12.31 0.39 -3.29
C VAL A 175 12.39 0.40 -4.81
N ILE A 176 13.29 1.23 -5.34
CA ILE A 176 13.42 1.44 -6.79
C ILE A 176 14.75 0.93 -7.33
N SER A 177 14.71 0.42 -8.57
CA SER A 177 15.90 0.14 -9.36
C SER A 177 16.54 1.43 -9.89
N MET A 178 17.77 1.34 -10.39
CA MET A 178 18.44 2.48 -11.04
C MET A 178 17.75 2.97 -12.31
N ASN A 179 16.84 2.18 -12.89
CA ASN A 179 16.02 2.59 -14.03
C ASN A 179 14.75 3.37 -13.60
N GLY A 180 14.48 3.48 -12.29
CA GLY A 180 13.31 4.15 -11.72
C GLY A 180 12.05 3.28 -11.68
N GLN A 181 12.21 1.95 -11.69
CA GLN A 181 11.10 1.01 -11.55
C GLN A 181 11.00 0.51 -10.11
N VAL A 182 9.78 0.29 -9.62
CA VAL A 182 9.53 -0.29 -8.30
C VAL A 182 9.90 -1.77 -8.33
N ILE A 183 10.84 -2.18 -7.48
CA ILE A 183 11.23 -3.59 -7.32
C ILE A 183 10.61 -4.21 -6.07
N GLY A 184 10.16 -3.39 -5.11
CA GLY A 184 9.47 -3.84 -3.92
C GLY A 184 8.88 -2.69 -3.10
N VAL A 185 8.16 -3.03 -2.05
CA VAL A 185 7.54 -2.07 -1.13
C VAL A 185 7.99 -2.37 0.29
N ILE A 186 8.38 -1.33 1.01
CA ILE A 186 8.81 -1.44 2.41
C ILE A 186 7.56 -1.58 3.28
N ILE A 187 7.51 -2.65 4.07
CA ILE A 187 6.49 -2.87 5.10
C ILE A 187 7.16 -2.92 6.47
N SER A 188 6.41 -2.53 7.50
CA SER A 188 6.84 -2.66 8.88
C SER A 188 5.86 -3.54 9.64
N ARG A 189 6.39 -4.50 10.41
CA ARG A 189 5.60 -5.36 11.29
C ARG A 189 6.20 -5.34 12.68
N THR A 190 5.36 -5.35 13.70
CA THR A 190 5.83 -5.52 15.08
C THR A 190 5.78 -7.01 15.43
N ILE A 191 6.93 -7.59 15.75
CA ILE A 191 7.06 -8.98 16.19
C ILE A 191 7.68 -8.92 17.59
N GLU A 192 7.00 -9.53 18.57
CA GLU A 192 7.44 -9.52 19.99
C GLU A 192 7.71 -8.11 20.55
N GLY A 193 6.94 -7.10 20.10
CA GLY A 193 7.11 -5.71 20.54
C GLY A 193 8.20 -4.93 19.80
N HIS A 194 8.96 -5.57 18.90
CA HIS A 194 10.02 -4.93 18.13
C HIS A 194 9.60 -4.70 16.67
N PRO A 195 9.85 -3.52 16.08
CA PRO A 195 9.56 -3.28 14.68
C PRO A 195 10.59 -3.97 13.79
N PHE A 196 10.11 -4.81 12.87
CA PHE A 196 10.85 -5.41 11.78
C PHE A 196 10.43 -4.78 10.46
N HIS A 197 11.41 -4.55 9.59
CA HIS A 197 11.20 -3.97 8.26
C HIS A 197 11.51 -5.02 7.21
N PHE A 198 10.54 -5.25 6.32
CA PHE A 198 10.67 -6.17 5.21
C PHE A 198 10.44 -5.42 3.91
N ILE A 199 11.10 -5.85 2.84
CA ILE A 199 10.78 -5.37 1.50
C ILE A 199 10.09 -6.53 0.79
N LEU A 200 8.81 -6.35 0.45
CA LEU A 200 8.09 -7.33 -0.34
C LEU A 200 8.30 -7.04 -1.82
N THR A 201 8.52 -8.09 -2.61
CA THR A 201 8.74 -7.95 -4.05
C THR A 201 7.58 -7.26 -4.75
N SER A 202 7.90 -6.50 -5.79
CA SER A 202 6.96 -5.80 -6.67
C SER A 202 5.95 -6.74 -7.33
N GLU A 203 6.27 -8.03 -7.46
CA GLU A 203 5.35 -9.10 -7.86
C GLU A 203 4.06 -9.09 -7.03
N ARG A 204 4.13 -8.72 -5.74
CA ARG A 204 2.97 -8.71 -4.85
C ARG A 204 1.97 -7.61 -5.22
N ILE A 205 2.45 -6.39 -5.45
CA ILE A 205 1.59 -5.27 -5.89
C ILE A 205 1.21 -5.35 -7.36
N ALA A 206 1.98 -6.06 -8.20
CA ALA A 206 1.62 -6.30 -9.60
C ALA A 206 0.30 -7.10 -9.74
N ARG A 207 -0.08 -7.88 -8.71
CA ARG A 207 -1.34 -8.64 -8.67
C ARG A 207 -2.56 -7.76 -8.39
N PHE A 208 -2.36 -6.52 -7.95
CA PHE A 208 -3.46 -5.61 -7.63
C PHE A 208 -4.10 -5.08 -8.90
N LYS A 209 -5.05 -5.82 -9.45
CA LYS A 209 -5.79 -5.39 -10.64
C LYS A 209 -6.72 -4.21 -10.31
N PRO A 210 -6.89 -3.25 -11.23
CA PRO A 210 -7.89 -2.20 -11.06
C PRO A 210 -9.27 -2.85 -11.02
N THR A 211 -10.07 -2.47 -10.03
CA THR A 211 -11.48 -2.86 -9.89
C THR A 211 -12.31 -1.60 -9.62
N LYS A 212 -13.64 -1.73 -9.59
CA LYS A 212 -14.52 -0.62 -9.19
C LYS A 212 -14.23 -0.12 -7.77
N GLY A 213 -13.61 -0.95 -6.93
CA GLY A 213 -13.31 -0.65 -5.53
C GLY A 213 -14.55 -0.42 -4.67
N LYS A 214 -14.29 -0.16 -3.38
CA LYS A 214 -15.28 0.19 -2.36
C LYS A 214 -14.97 1.59 -1.84
N THR A 215 -15.97 2.35 -1.44
CA THR A 215 -15.73 3.56 -0.62
C THR A 215 -15.10 3.17 0.73
N LEU A 216 -14.46 4.11 1.44
CA LEU A 216 -13.90 3.83 2.78
C LEU A 216 -14.96 3.26 3.74
N THR A 217 -16.18 3.79 3.66
CA THR A 217 -17.31 3.34 4.47
C THR A 217 -17.72 1.91 4.15
N GLU A 218 -17.76 1.52 2.87
CA GLU A 218 -18.08 0.15 2.43
C GLU A 218 -16.92 -0.84 2.67
N TRP A 219 -15.69 -0.35 2.70
CA TRP A 219 -14.52 -1.20 2.94
C TRP A 219 -14.48 -1.70 4.39
N GLY A 220 -14.84 -0.87 5.37
CA GLY A 220 -15.04 -1.26 6.78
C GLY A 220 -13.77 -1.70 7.55
N GLY A 221 -12.71 -2.12 6.87
CA GLY A 221 -11.41 -2.49 7.41
C GLY A 221 -11.49 -3.51 8.55
N ARG A 222 -10.70 -3.28 9.61
CA ARG A 222 -10.66 -4.17 10.79
C ARG A 222 -12.00 -4.28 11.54
N ARG A 223 -12.88 -3.27 11.44
CA ARG A 223 -14.20 -3.33 12.10
C ARG A 223 -15.06 -4.44 11.49
N GLU A 224 -15.03 -4.55 10.16
CA GLU A 224 -15.69 -5.61 9.41
C GLU A 224 -15.15 -6.98 9.85
N GLU A 225 -13.83 -7.15 9.89
CA GLU A 225 -13.20 -8.44 10.23
C GLU A 225 -13.54 -8.92 11.64
N VAL A 226 -13.51 -8.02 12.63
CA VAL A 226 -13.88 -8.39 14.00
C VAL A 226 -15.38 -8.74 14.07
N ALA A 227 -16.22 -8.01 13.33
CA ALA A 227 -17.64 -8.31 13.24
C ALA A 227 -17.90 -9.65 12.57
N GLU A 228 -17.24 -9.96 11.45
CA GLU A 228 -17.29 -11.24 10.74
C GLU A 228 -16.86 -12.41 11.63
N ALA A 229 -15.76 -12.26 12.38
CA ALA A 229 -15.29 -13.30 13.29
C ALA A 229 -16.27 -13.55 14.46
N LEU A 230 -16.87 -12.49 15.01
CA LEU A 230 -17.90 -12.62 16.05
C LEU A 230 -19.18 -13.26 15.48
N TYR A 231 -19.60 -12.85 14.29
CA TYR A 231 -20.73 -13.43 13.58
C TYR A 231 -20.53 -14.92 13.32
N ALA A 232 -19.36 -15.33 12.82
CA ALA A 232 -19.02 -16.74 12.61
C ALA A 232 -19.09 -17.57 13.91
N LYS A 233 -18.65 -17.01 15.04
CA LYS A 233 -18.73 -17.66 16.37
C LYS A 233 -20.16 -17.89 16.86
N GLY A 234 -21.15 -17.16 16.33
CA GLY A 234 -22.56 -17.33 16.70
C GLY A 234 -23.19 -18.62 16.12
N PHE A 235 -22.77 -19.08 14.93
CA PHE A 235 -23.40 -20.19 14.23
C PHE A 235 -23.39 -21.54 14.97
N PRO A 236 -22.29 -21.98 15.61
CA PRO A 236 -22.30 -23.23 16.37
C PRO A 236 -23.36 -23.28 17.48
N PHE A 237 -23.75 -22.11 18.02
CA PHE A 237 -24.82 -22.02 19.03
C PHE A 237 -26.22 -22.09 18.41
N LEU A 238 -26.40 -21.62 17.16
CA LEU A 238 -27.67 -21.80 16.44
C LEU A 238 -27.97 -23.28 16.20
N TRP A 239 -26.97 -24.06 15.80
CA TRP A 239 -27.13 -25.51 15.59
C TRP A 239 -27.45 -26.28 16.87
N LYS A 240 -27.08 -25.73 18.03
CA LYS A 240 -27.40 -26.28 19.35
C LYS A 240 -28.69 -25.69 19.94
N GLU A 241 -29.39 -24.84 19.20
CA GLU A 241 -30.58 -24.12 19.66
C GLU A 241 -30.32 -23.23 20.90
N GLU A 242 -29.06 -22.88 21.15
CA GLU A 242 -28.63 -22.00 22.24
C GLU A 242 -28.78 -20.53 21.84
N TYR A 243 -30.01 -20.12 21.49
CA TYR A 243 -30.30 -18.82 20.87
C TYR A 243 -29.86 -17.61 21.68
N LYS A 244 -29.82 -17.70 23.03
CA LYS A 244 -29.31 -16.62 23.88
C LYS A 244 -27.81 -16.39 23.71
N LYS A 245 -27.02 -17.46 23.55
CA LYS A 245 -25.57 -17.35 23.33
C LYS A 245 -25.27 -16.91 21.90
N ALA A 246 -26.00 -17.45 20.92
CA ALA A 246 -25.90 -16.99 19.53
C ALA A 246 -26.21 -15.49 19.42
N LEU A 247 -27.29 -15.03 20.05
CA LEU A 247 -27.68 -13.62 20.11
C LEU A 247 -26.57 -12.74 20.67
N PHE A 248 -25.89 -13.14 21.76
CA PHE A 248 -24.77 -12.37 22.31
C PHE A 248 -23.66 -12.13 21.26
N TYR A 249 -23.25 -13.17 20.53
CA TYR A 249 -22.20 -13.01 19.51
C TYR A 249 -22.63 -12.12 18.35
N PHE A 250 -23.89 -12.23 17.91
CA PHE A 250 -24.41 -11.37 16.84
C PHE A 250 -24.58 -9.91 17.30
N GLU A 251 -25.02 -9.68 18.55
CA GLU A 251 -25.09 -8.34 19.15
C GLU A 251 -23.69 -7.71 19.28
N GLU A 252 -22.68 -8.49 19.68
CA GLU A 252 -21.30 -8.02 19.69
C GLU A 252 -20.78 -7.74 18.26
N ALA A 253 -21.18 -8.53 17.26
CA ALA A 253 -20.82 -8.28 15.86
C ALA A 253 -21.36 -6.93 15.36
N VAL A 254 -22.65 -6.62 15.59
CA VAL A 254 -23.23 -5.34 15.16
C VAL A 254 -22.70 -4.14 15.96
N LYS A 255 -22.22 -4.34 17.19
CA LYS A 255 -21.47 -3.29 17.91
C LYS A 255 -20.14 -2.96 17.24
N LYS A 256 -19.49 -3.93 16.59
CA LYS A 256 -18.23 -3.72 15.86
C LYS A 256 -18.47 -3.15 14.47
N ASN A 257 -19.48 -3.67 13.77
CA ASN A 257 -19.93 -3.13 12.49
C ASN A 257 -21.45 -2.90 12.53
N PRO A 258 -21.90 -1.65 12.80
CA PRO A 258 -23.32 -1.29 12.79
C PRO A 258 -24.00 -1.40 11.42
N ARG A 259 -23.25 -1.66 10.34
CA ARG A 259 -23.78 -1.89 8.99
C ARG A 259 -23.73 -3.36 8.59
N TYR A 260 -23.63 -4.28 9.55
CA TYR A 260 -23.56 -5.71 9.23
C TYR A 260 -24.96 -6.33 9.11
N ALA A 261 -25.61 -6.16 7.95
CA ALA A 261 -26.99 -6.59 7.70
C ALA A 261 -27.25 -8.07 8.05
N GLN A 262 -26.31 -8.97 7.72
CA GLN A 262 -26.42 -10.40 8.00
C GLN A 262 -26.46 -10.67 9.52
N ALA A 263 -25.70 -9.93 10.32
CA ALA A 263 -25.74 -10.06 11.77
C ALA A 263 -27.09 -9.57 12.34
N TYR A 264 -27.64 -8.47 11.83
CA TYR A 264 -28.99 -8.02 12.20
C TYR A 264 -30.08 -9.04 11.84
N PHE A 265 -29.97 -9.69 10.68
CA PHE A 265 -30.86 -10.78 10.31
C PHE A 265 -30.79 -11.93 11.33
N GLN A 266 -29.59 -12.36 11.74
CA GLN A 266 -29.46 -13.43 12.73
C GLN A 266 -29.91 -13.01 14.14
N ILE A 267 -29.75 -11.74 14.53
CA ILE A 267 -30.35 -11.19 15.76
C ILE A 267 -31.88 -11.34 15.70
N GLY A 268 -32.48 -10.99 14.57
CA GLY A 268 -33.91 -11.16 14.31
C GLY A 268 -34.35 -12.61 14.47
N TYR A 269 -33.60 -13.53 13.86
CA TYR A 269 -33.85 -14.97 13.95
C TYR A 269 -33.79 -15.47 15.40
N CYS A 270 -32.72 -15.16 16.13
CA CYS A 270 -32.59 -15.52 17.54
C CYS A 270 -33.73 -14.97 18.39
N HIS A 271 -34.15 -13.73 18.17
CA HIS A 271 -35.27 -13.14 18.89
C HIS A 271 -36.61 -13.83 18.57
N ALA A 272 -36.85 -14.23 17.32
CA ALA A 272 -38.04 -14.98 16.93
C ALA A 272 -38.09 -16.34 17.64
N GLN A 273 -36.99 -17.09 17.64
CA GLN A 273 -36.89 -18.39 18.33
C GLN A 273 -37.06 -18.28 19.85
N LEU A 274 -36.70 -17.14 20.44
CA LEU A 274 -36.92 -16.83 21.86
C LEU A 274 -38.32 -16.26 22.16
N GLY A 275 -39.24 -16.21 21.19
CA GLY A 275 -40.59 -15.66 21.33
C GLY A 275 -40.67 -14.13 21.45
N ARG A 276 -39.58 -13.43 21.14
CA ARG A 276 -39.43 -11.96 21.28
C ARG A 276 -39.73 -11.25 19.96
N TYR A 277 -40.92 -11.47 19.41
CA TYR A 277 -41.28 -11.07 18.05
C TYR A 277 -41.11 -9.57 17.76
N LYS A 278 -41.45 -8.67 18.70
CA LYS A 278 -41.26 -7.22 18.52
C LYS A 278 -39.79 -6.84 18.30
N LYS A 279 -38.87 -7.48 19.02
CA LYS A 279 -37.43 -7.27 18.85
C LYS A 279 -36.91 -7.90 17.56
N ALA A 280 -37.49 -9.04 17.17
CA ALA A 280 -37.16 -9.71 15.91
C ALA A 280 -37.48 -8.83 14.70
N VAL A 281 -38.71 -8.31 14.63
CA VAL A 281 -39.15 -7.40 13.55
C VAL A 281 -38.23 -6.20 13.44
N LYS A 282 -37.94 -5.52 14.56
CA LYS A 282 -37.02 -4.38 14.56
C LYS A 282 -35.64 -4.75 13.99
N ALA A 283 -35.08 -5.89 14.39
CA ALA A 283 -33.77 -6.31 13.88
C ALA A 283 -33.81 -6.62 12.36
N TYR A 284 -34.90 -7.21 11.86
CA TYR A 284 -35.07 -7.43 10.42
C TYR A 284 -35.26 -6.12 9.65
N GLU A 285 -35.96 -5.14 10.21
CA GLU A 285 -36.11 -3.81 9.60
C GLU A 285 -34.74 -3.11 9.45
N GLU A 286 -33.90 -3.15 10.50
CA GLU A 286 -32.53 -2.65 10.42
C GLU A 286 -31.71 -3.38 9.35
N ALA A 287 -31.84 -4.71 9.25
CA ALA A 287 -31.14 -5.50 8.23
C ALA A 287 -31.57 -5.12 6.79
N ILE A 288 -32.83 -4.74 6.57
CA ILE A 288 -33.36 -4.33 5.27
C ILE A 288 -32.96 -2.88 4.94
N HIS A 289 -32.81 -2.03 5.95
CA HIS A 289 -32.48 -0.62 5.78
C HIS A 289 -30.99 -0.40 5.38
N ILE A 290 -30.11 -1.33 5.77
CA ILE A 290 -28.66 -1.28 5.50
C ILE A 290 -28.34 -1.60 4.04
#